data_AF-A0A3N5EZJ2-F1
#
_entry.id   AF-A0A3N5EZJ2-F1
#
_cell.length_a   1.000
_cell.length_b   1.000
_cell.length_c   1.000
_cell.angle_alpha   90.00
_cell.angle_beta   90.00
_cell.angle_gamma   90.00
#
_symmetry.space_group_name_H-M   'P 1'
#
loop_
_entity.id
_entity.type
_entity.pdbx_description
1 polymer ?
#
loop_
_entity_poly.entity_id
_entity_poly.type
_entity_poly.pdbx_seq_one_letter_code
_entity_poly.pdbx_strand_id
1 'polypeptide(L)'
;MTEELKSGTVDHPTASPVPGIRDVFATVLETVTGSIATAVKGSGAAGAVLLEAVTEVVTTAARGAVGLGSDLVPGTKAIVMGVVRGTGEKGEAALKIVSHTAKTVIHHTADMGGNLAAATKGLVLGAIAGAKQMGVDSAKAASMAAKGALDGATEAGSVTVERVRGALKEPIGGIMVAIPELSK
;
A
#
# COMPACT_ATOMS: atom_id res chain seq x y z
N MET A 1 22.00 15.73 -58.69
CA MET A 1 22.51 15.23 -57.39
C MET A 1 21.93 16.14 -56.32
N THR A 2 20.87 15.79 -55.58
CA THR A 2 20.86 14.95 -54.34
C THR A 2 21.83 15.53 -53.30
N GLU A 3 21.46 15.91 -52.07
CA GLU A 3 20.52 15.33 -51.09
C GLU A 3 19.96 16.36 -50.08
N GLU A 4 18.84 15.98 -49.46
CA GLU A 4 18.27 16.50 -48.22
C GLU A 4 19.13 16.17 -46.98
N LEU A 5 18.91 16.87 -45.85
CA LEU A 5 18.73 16.28 -44.49
C LEU A 5 18.46 17.37 -43.42
N LYS A 6 17.17 17.69 -43.26
CA LYS A 6 16.32 17.62 -42.04
C LYS A 6 16.93 17.87 -40.63
N SER A 7 16.41 18.94 -40.01
CA SER A 7 15.86 19.06 -38.64
C SER A 7 16.57 18.37 -37.45
N GLY A 8 17.02 19.19 -36.49
CA GLY A 8 17.31 18.78 -35.12
C GLY A 8 16.87 19.85 -34.12
N THR A 9 15.59 19.83 -33.75
CA THR A 9 15.07 20.54 -32.57
C THR A 9 15.79 20.00 -31.35
N VAL A 10 16.52 20.85 -30.65
CA VAL A 10 17.11 20.51 -29.35
C VAL A 10 15.96 20.57 -28.35
N ASP A 11 15.33 19.42 -28.12
CA ASP A 11 14.34 19.23 -27.06
C ASP A 11 15.09 19.30 -25.73
N HIS A 12 14.93 20.41 -25.01
CA HIS A 12 15.38 20.51 -23.63
C HIS A 12 14.57 19.49 -22.83
N PRO A 13 15.17 18.56 -22.07
CA PRO A 13 14.38 17.69 -21.21
C PRO A 13 13.63 18.57 -20.21
N THR A 14 12.31 18.55 -20.37
CA THR A 14 11.31 19.14 -19.51
C THR A 14 11.67 18.86 -18.05
N ALA A 15 11.76 19.92 -17.23
CA ALA A 15 11.70 19.76 -15.79
C ALA A 15 10.44 18.93 -15.47
N SER A 16 10.62 17.70 -15.01
CA SER A 16 9.52 16.86 -14.55
C SER A 16 8.73 17.68 -13.53
N PRO A 17 7.40 17.80 -13.66
CA PRO A 17 6.58 18.44 -12.65
C PRO A 17 6.90 17.79 -11.32
N VAL A 18 7.28 18.59 -10.32
CA VAL A 18 7.33 18.11 -8.93
C VAL A 18 5.93 17.55 -8.66
N PRO A 19 5.79 16.24 -8.40
CA PRO A 19 4.47 15.63 -8.29
C PRO A 19 3.70 16.36 -7.18
N GLY A 20 2.51 16.88 -7.48
CA GLY A 20 1.66 17.44 -6.44
C GLY A 20 1.28 16.34 -5.44
N ILE A 21 0.78 16.67 -4.25
CA ILE A 21 0.32 15.66 -3.27
C ILE A 21 -0.69 14.67 -3.89
N ARG A 22 -1.44 15.12 -4.92
CA ARG A 22 -2.35 14.29 -5.72
C ARG A 22 -1.63 13.29 -6.64
N ASP A 23 -0.42 13.58 -7.09
CA ASP A 23 0.42 12.64 -7.85
C ASP A 23 1.05 11.58 -6.96
N VAL A 24 1.39 11.86 -5.69
CA VAL A 24 2.06 10.86 -4.83
C VAL A 24 1.21 9.58 -4.71
N PHE A 25 -0.10 9.74 -4.51
CA PHE A 25 -1.02 8.59 -4.52
C PHE A 25 -1.00 7.84 -5.85
N ALA A 26 -1.13 8.56 -6.97
CA ALA A 26 -1.20 7.95 -8.31
C ALA A 26 0.12 7.26 -8.68
N THR A 27 1.24 7.92 -8.46
CA THR A 27 2.60 7.41 -8.71
C THR A 27 2.87 6.17 -7.87
N VAL A 28 2.59 6.19 -6.56
CA VAL A 28 2.77 5.00 -5.70
C VAL A 28 1.84 3.87 -6.17
N LEU A 29 0.57 4.18 -6.47
CA LEU A 29 -0.40 3.19 -6.94
C LEU A 29 0.07 2.51 -8.23
N GLU A 30 0.43 3.29 -9.25
CA GLU A 30 0.86 2.78 -10.55
C GLU A 30 2.20 2.03 -10.47
N THR A 31 3.14 2.54 -9.68
CA THR A 31 4.43 1.87 -9.45
C THR A 31 4.23 0.52 -8.77
N VAL A 32 3.47 0.47 -7.68
CA VAL A 32 3.22 -0.78 -6.94
C VAL A 32 2.43 -1.77 -7.81
N THR A 33 1.38 -1.31 -8.51
CA THR A 33 0.62 -2.16 -9.44
C THR A 33 1.50 -2.69 -10.57
N GLY A 34 2.27 -1.82 -11.22
CA GLY A 34 3.12 -2.17 -12.36
C GLY A 34 4.20 -3.18 -11.97
N SER A 35 4.89 -2.95 -10.85
CA SER A 35 5.93 -3.85 -10.35
C SER A 35 5.39 -5.23 -10.03
N ILE A 36 4.27 -5.32 -9.29
CA ILE A 36 3.68 -6.60 -8.92
C ILE A 36 3.07 -7.31 -10.13
N ALA A 37 2.37 -6.59 -11.02
CA ALA A 37 1.80 -7.19 -12.22
C ALA A 37 2.89 -7.70 -13.18
N THR A 38 4.03 -7.00 -13.26
CA THR A 38 5.19 -7.45 -14.04
C THR A 38 5.83 -8.67 -13.41
N ALA A 39 5.98 -8.70 -12.08
CA ALA A 39 6.48 -9.88 -11.38
C ALA A 39 5.59 -11.10 -11.62
N VAL A 40 4.26 -10.96 -11.47
CA VAL A 40 3.28 -12.02 -11.73
C VAL A 40 3.36 -12.51 -13.18
N LYS A 41 3.35 -11.60 -14.17
CA LYS A 41 3.37 -11.98 -15.60
C LYS A 41 4.70 -12.55 -16.08
N GLY A 42 5.81 -12.01 -15.58
CA GLY A 42 7.15 -12.38 -16.03
C GLY A 42 7.70 -13.65 -15.39
N SER A 43 7.26 -13.97 -14.16
CA SER A 43 7.77 -15.12 -13.41
C SER A 43 6.72 -16.20 -13.12
N GLY A 44 5.44 -15.94 -13.37
CA GLY A 44 4.35 -16.82 -12.95
C GLY A 44 4.23 -16.91 -11.41
N ALA A 45 4.72 -15.91 -10.68
CA ALA A 45 4.74 -15.90 -9.22
C ALA A 45 3.35 -16.17 -8.65
N ALA A 46 3.24 -17.27 -7.90
CA ALA A 46 2.06 -17.65 -7.14
C ALA A 46 2.49 -18.04 -5.71
N GLY A 47 1.55 -17.96 -4.77
CA GLY A 47 1.81 -18.37 -3.39
C GLY A 47 2.93 -17.56 -2.72
N ALA A 48 3.93 -18.26 -2.17
CA ALA A 48 5.02 -17.64 -1.39
C ALA A 48 5.86 -16.66 -2.21
N VAL A 49 6.18 -16.99 -3.46
CA VAL A 49 6.98 -16.14 -4.36
C VAL A 49 6.27 -14.81 -4.63
N LEU A 50 4.94 -14.86 -4.78
CA LEU A 50 4.13 -13.65 -4.91
C LEU A 50 4.18 -12.80 -3.65
N LEU A 51 4.08 -13.41 -2.47
CA LEU A 51 4.17 -12.69 -1.20
C LEU A 51 5.55 -12.06 -0.99
N GLU A 52 6.63 -12.70 -1.42
CA GLU A 52 7.98 -12.12 -1.38
C GLU A 52 8.09 -10.90 -2.31
N ALA A 53 7.63 -11.01 -3.55
CA ALA A 53 7.61 -9.88 -4.49
C ALA A 53 6.75 -8.72 -3.98
N VAL A 54 5.57 -9.02 -3.41
CA VAL A 54 4.72 -8.03 -2.75
C VAL A 54 5.47 -7.39 -1.58
N THR A 55 6.16 -8.17 -0.74
CA THR A 55 6.91 -7.67 0.41
C THR A 55 8.00 -6.71 -0.04
N GLU A 56 8.81 -7.06 -1.03
CA GLU A 56 9.88 -6.20 -1.54
C GLU A 56 9.36 -4.85 -2.05
N VAL A 57 8.29 -4.89 -2.86
CA VAL A 57 7.66 -3.68 -3.42
C VAL A 57 7.02 -2.84 -2.31
N VAL A 58 6.29 -3.47 -1.39
CA VAL A 58 5.61 -2.80 -0.27
C VAL A 58 6.62 -2.18 0.69
N THR A 59 7.69 -2.87 1.05
CA THR A 59 8.75 -2.35 1.92
C THR A 59 9.44 -1.15 1.27
N THR A 60 9.72 -1.23 -0.03
CA THR A 60 10.32 -0.11 -0.78
C THR A 60 9.38 1.09 -0.81
N ALA A 61 8.09 0.87 -1.10
CA ALA A 61 7.09 1.94 -1.13
C ALA A 61 6.85 2.54 0.27
N ALA A 62 6.80 1.72 1.32
CA ALA A 62 6.64 2.17 2.70
C ALA A 62 7.84 3.01 3.16
N ARG A 63 9.07 2.55 2.86
CA ARG A 63 10.30 3.33 3.12
C ARG A 63 10.30 4.65 2.37
N GLY A 64 9.89 4.65 1.10
CA GLY A 64 9.73 5.89 0.33
C GLY A 64 8.71 6.83 0.97
N ALA A 65 7.52 6.34 1.33
CA ALA A 65 6.48 7.16 1.93
C ALA A 65 6.89 7.75 3.29
N VAL A 66 7.53 6.95 4.16
CA VAL A 66 7.98 7.38 5.50
C VAL A 66 9.22 8.27 5.42
N GLY A 67 10.23 7.89 4.63
CA GLY A 67 11.51 8.60 4.53
C GLY A 67 11.40 9.98 3.88
N LEU A 68 10.42 10.17 3.00
CA LEU A 68 10.12 11.48 2.40
C LEU A 68 9.32 12.40 3.34
N GLY A 69 8.94 11.95 4.53
CA GLY A 69 8.07 12.70 5.45
C GLY A 69 6.68 12.97 4.85
N SER A 70 6.26 12.14 3.89
CA SER A 70 5.00 12.32 3.16
C SER A 70 3.80 11.99 4.05
N ASP A 71 2.62 12.50 3.69
CA ASP A 71 1.39 12.03 4.33
C ASP A 71 1.21 10.52 4.06
N LEU A 72 1.27 9.74 5.15
CA LEU A 72 1.17 8.28 5.09
C LEU A 72 -0.24 7.82 4.76
N VAL A 73 -1.29 8.62 4.97
CA VAL A 73 -2.67 8.21 4.65
C VAL A 73 -2.85 7.92 3.15
N PRO A 74 -2.57 8.86 2.22
CA PRO A 74 -2.64 8.57 0.79
C PRO A 74 -1.57 7.56 0.36
N GLY A 75 -0.36 7.62 0.93
CA GLY A 75 0.72 6.69 0.58
C GLY A 75 0.37 5.23 0.86
N THR A 76 -0.02 4.89 2.09
CA THR A 76 -0.34 3.51 2.45
C THR A 76 -1.64 3.02 1.83
N LYS A 77 -2.60 3.93 1.58
CA LYS A 77 -3.80 3.64 0.78
C LYS A 77 -3.42 3.23 -0.65
N ALA A 78 -2.53 3.97 -1.29
CA ALA A 78 -2.05 3.68 -2.64
C ALA A 78 -1.32 2.34 -2.69
N ILE A 79 -0.50 2.03 -1.68
CA ILE A 79 0.20 0.74 -1.57
C ILE A 79 -0.81 -0.42 -1.57
N VAL A 80 -1.80 -0.42 -0.67
CA VAL A 80 -2.78 -1.53 -0.58
C VAL A 80 -3.57 -1.68 -1.87
N MET A 81 -4.06 -0.56 -2.43
CA MET A 81 -4.78 -0.60 -3.71
C MET A 81 -3.88 -1.09 -4.84
N GLY A 82 -2.61 -0.71 -4.82
CA GLY A 82 -1.61 -1.09 -5.81
C GLY A 82 -1.32 -2.57 -5.78
N VAL A 83 -1.18 -3.13 -4.57
CA VAL A 83 -1.02 -4.56 -4.35
C VAL A 83 -2.24 -5.32 -4.84
N VAL A 84 -3.45 -4.96 -4.39
CA VAL A 84 -4.69 -5.66 -4.80
C VAL A 84 -4.85 -5.66 -6.32
N ARG A 85 -4.61 -4.51 -6.97
CA ARG A 85 -4.72 -4.39 -8.42
C ARG A 85 -3.59 -5.12 -9.16
N GLY A 86 -2.38 -5.10 -8.61
CA GLY A 86 -1.19 -5.71 -9.20
C GLY A 86 -1.20 -7.23 -9.13
N THR A 87 -1.67 -7.81 -8.02
CA THR A 87 -1.79 -9.27 -7.88
C THR A 87 -2.99 -9.80 -8.65
N GLY A 88 -4.08 -9.03 -8.74
CA GLY A 88 -5.32 -9.47 -9.39
C GLY A 88 -6.10 -10.54 -8.61
N GLU A 89 -5.67 -10.83 -7.39
CA GLU A 89 -6.27 -11.82 -6.50
C GLU A 89 -7.66 -11.39 -6.03
N LYS A 90 -8.53 -12.38 -5.76
CA LYS A 90 -9.91 -12.15 -5.29
C LYS A 90 -10.24 -13.01 -4.08
N GLY A 91 -11.34 -12.67 -3.41
CA GLY A 91 -11.84 -13.41 -2.26
C GLY A 91 -10.85 -13.45 -1.10
N GLU A 92 -10.64 -14.63 -0.52
CA GLU A 92 -9.78 -14.80 0.65
C GLU A 92 -8.29 -14.63 0.37
N ALA A 93 -7.84 -14.96 -0.84
CA ALA A 93 -6.44 -14.78 -1.23
C ALA A 93 -6.07 -13.28 -1.22
N ALA A 94 -6.96 -12.44 -1.76
CA ALA A 94 -6.79 -10.99 -1.71
C ALA A 94 -6.78 -10.45 -0.28
N LEU A 95 -7.67 -10.95 0.59
CA LEU A 95 -7.71 -10.57 2.00
C LEU A 95 -6.43 -10.95 2.76
N LYS A 96 -5.86 -12.13 2.48
CA LYS A 96 -4.57 -12.55 3.04
C LYS A 96 -3.44 -11.61 2.59
N ILE A 97 -3.42 -11.25 1.32
CA ILE A 97 -2.42 -10.31 0.77
C ILE A 97 -2.58 -8.92 1.39
N VAL A 98 -3.80 -8.41 1.57
CA VAL A 98 -4.05 -7.13 2.24
C VAL A 98 -3.59 -7.16 3.69
N SER A 99 -3.90 -8.24 4.43
CA SER A 99 -3.42 -8.42 5.81
C SER A 99 -1.90 -8.46 5.87
N HIS A 100 -1.25 -9.21 4.98
CA HIS A 100 0.21 -9.28 4.87
C HIS A 100 0.83 -7.93 4.54
N THR A 101 0.24 -7.21 3.58
CA THR A 101 0.67 -5.86 3.20
C THR A 101 0.58 -4.90 4.38
N ALA A 102 -0.56 -4.89 5.09
CA ALA A 102 -0.76 -4.03 6.24
C ALA A 102 0.24 -4.33 7.37
N LYS A 103 0.52 -5.61 7.62
CA LYS A 103 1.56 -6.07 8.55
C LYS A 103 2.92 -5.50 8.18
N THR A 104 3.38 -5.72 6.95
CA THR A 104 4.68 -5.25 6.46
C THR A 104 4.81 -3.73 6.55
N VAL A 105 3.78 -2.99 6.13
CA VAL A 105 3.79 -1.52 6.19
C VAL A 105 3.90 -1.01 7.63
N ILE A 106 3.12 -1.57 8.56
CA ILE A 106 3.16 -1.12 9.96
C ILE A 106 4.47 -1.48 10.64
N HIS A 107 4.98 -2.70 10.44
CA HIS A 107 6.28 -3.10 10.98
C HIS A 107 7.36 -2.10 10.55
N HIS A 108 7.49 -1.83 9.24
CA HIS A 108 8.48 -0.88 8.74
C HIS A 108 8.21 0.57 9.16
N THR A 109 6.95 0.99 9.25
CA THR A 109 6.61 2.32 9.75
C THR A 109 7.05 2.46 11.21
N ALA A 110 6.91 1.41 12.02
CA ALA A 110 7.35 1.39 13.41
C ALA A 110 8.89 1.45 13.51
N ASP A 111 9.60 0.63 12.74
CA ASP A 111 11.08 0.62 12.70
C ASP A 111 11.66 2.00 12.37
N MET A 112 11.00 2.73 11.47
CA MET A 112 11.44 4.06 11.04
C MET A 112 10.91 5.20 11.92
N GLY A 113 10.11 4.90 12.96
CA GLY A 113 9.48 5.93 13.80
C GLY A 113 8.44 6.78 13.08
N GLY A 114 7.83 6.26 12.01
CA GLY A 114 6.80 6.95 11.24
C GLY A 114 5.45 7.07 11.95
N ASN A 115 4.52 7.82 11.35
CA ASN A 115 3.18 8.01 11.92
C ASN A 115 2.30 6.76 11.72
N LEU A 116 2.33 5.86 12.70
CA LEU A 116 1.56 4.61 12.74
C LEU A 116 0.06 4.84 12.58
N ALA A 117 -0.51 5.87 13.21
CA ALA A 117 -1.94 6.13 13.14
C ALA A 117 -2.38 6.51 11.72
N ALA A 118 -1.61 7.38 11.04
CA ALA A 118 -1.84 7.75 9.66
C ALA A 118 -1.67 6.53 8.72
N ALA A 119 -0.61 5.74 8.93
CA ALA A 119 -0.37 4.52 8.16
C ALA A 119 -1.55 3.53 8.29
N THR A 120 -1.98 3.22 9.52
CA THR A 120 -3.13 2.34 9.78
C THR A 120 -4.41 2.85 9.12
N LYS A 121 -4.72 4.15 9.25
CA LYS A 121 -5.90 4.75 8.61
C LYS A 121 -5.83 4.61 7.09
N GLY A 122 -4.70 4.91 6.46
CA GLY A 122 -4.52 4.77 5.02
C GLY A 122 -4.64 3.31 4.54
N LEU A 123 -4.08 2.35 5.27
CA LEU A 123 -4.18 0.92 4.97
C LEU A 123 -5.64 0.45 4.96
N VAL A 124 -6.41 0.80 5.99
CA VAL A 124 -7.83 0.45 6.11
C VAL A 124 -8.64 1.11 4.99
N LEU A 125 -8.41 2.39 4.69
CA LEU A 125 -9.06 3.07 3.57
C LEU A 125 -8.72 2.42 2.22
N GLY A 126 -7.47 1.94 2.06
CA GLY A 126 -7.03 1.24 0.86
C GLY A 126 -7.71 -0.10 0.69
N ALA A 127 -7.88 -0.84 1.79
CA ALA A 127 -8.61 -2.10 1.79
C ALA A 127 -10.10 -1.92 1.50
N ILE A 128 -10.75 -0.90 2.10
CA ILE A 128 -12.15 -0.55 1.84
C ILE A 128 -12.34 -0.21 0.36
N ALA A 129 -11.46 0.63 -0.20
CA ALA A 129 -11.51 0.99 -1.62
C ALA A 129 -11.20 -0.21 -2.54
N GLY A 130 -10.32 -1.12 -2.12
CA GLY A 130 -9.98 -2.35 -2.82
C GLY A 130 -11.05 -3.44 -2.74
N ALA A 131 -11.97 -3.39 -1.76
CA ALA A 131 -12.92 -4.46 -1.48
C ALA A 131 -13.75 -4.87 -2.70
N LYS A 132 -14.21 -3.89 -3.49
CA LYS A 132 -14.96 -4.16 -4.73
C LYS A 132 -14.12 -4.90 -5.77
N GLN A 133 -12.83 -4.58 -5.91
CA GLN A 133 -11.94 -5.29 -6.84
C GLN A 133 -11.66 -6.72 -6.36
N MET A 134 -11.53 -6.91 -5.05
CA MET A 134 -11.36 -8.22 -4.42
C MET A 134 -12.63 -9.08 -4.46
N GLY A 135 -13.81 -8.48 -4.72
CA GLY A 135 -15.09 -9.18 -4.65
C GLY A 135 -15.48 -9.58 -3.24
N VAL A 136 -15.10 -8.77 -2.24
CA VAL A 136 -15.39 -9.01 -0.81
C VAL A 136 -16.10 -7.82 -0.19
N ASP A 137 -16.68 -8.04 0.98
CA ASP A 137 -17.28 -6.97 1.78
C ASP A 137 -16.24 -5.97 2.29
N SER A 138 -16.58 -4.67 2.26
CA SER A 138 -15.69 -3.59 2.69
C SER A 138 -15.34 -3.64 4.17
N ALA A 139 -16.27 -4.07 5.03
CA ALA A 139 -15.98 -4.25 6.46
C ALA A 139 -15.05 -5.45 6.68
N LYS A 140 -15.25 -6.55 5.95
CA LYS A 140 -14.32 -7.70 5.97
C LYS A 140 -12.91 -7.29 5.52
N ALA A 141 -12.79 -6.49 4.45
CA ALA A 141 -11.51 -5.97 3.98
C ALA A 141 -10.85 -5.04 5.02
N ALA A 142 -11.63 -4.14 5.62
CA ALA A 142 -11.17 -3.25 6.68
C ALA A 142 -10.64 -4.03 7.90
N SER A 143 -11.41 -5.01 8.39
CA SER A 143 -11.00 -5.87 9.51
C SER A 143 -9.74 -6.66 9.22
N MET A 144 -9.56 -7.16 7.99
CA MET A 144 -8.34 -7.88 7.61
C MET A 144 -7.12 -6.98 7.53
N ALA A 145 -7.26 -5.77 7.00
CA ALA A 145 -6.18 -4.78 6.99
C ALA A 145 -5.80 -4.36 8.42
N ALA A 146 -6.79 -4.11 9.28
CA ALA A 146 -6.56 -3.75 10.66
C ALA A 146 -5.93 -4.87 11.49
N LYS A 147 -6.35 -6.12 11.26
CA LYS A 147 -5.70 -7.29 11.86
C LYS A 147 -4.24 -7.38 11.44
N GLY A 148 -3.96 -7.29 10.13
CA GLY A 148 -2.59 -7.26 9.63
C GLY A 148 -1.75 -6.13 10.23
N ALA A 149 -2.33 -4.94 10.34
CA ALA A 149 -1.69 -3.80 10.99
C ALA A 149 -1.34 -4.09 12.47
N LEU A 150 -2.23 -4.74 13.22
CA LEU A 150 -1.96 -5.15 14.60
C LEU A 150 -0.91 -6.25 14.70
N ASP A 151 -0.91 -7.22 13.79
CA ASP A 151 0.11 -8.25 13.73
C ASP A 151 1.50 -7.61 13.52
N GLY A 152 1.61 -6.65 12.60
CA GLY A 152 2.85 -5.90 12.36
C GLY A 152 3.26 -5.02 13.53
N ALA A 153 2.29 -4.45 14.23
CA ALA A 153 2.53 -3.68 15.44
C ALA A 153 3.02 -4.56 16.60
N THR A 154 2.49 -5.79 16.71
CA THR A 154 2.84 -6.74 17.75
C THR A 154 4.30 -7.18 17.62
N GLU A 155 4.77 -7.38 16.39
CA GLU A 155 6.18 -7.67 16.11
C GLU A 155 7.10 -6.50 16.46
N ALA A 156 6.64 -5.25 16.29
CA ALA A 156 7.40 -4.06 16.64
C ALA A 156 7.35 -3.68 18.14
N GLY A 157 6.37 -4.18 18.90
CA GLY A 157 6.28 -4.04 20.35
C GLY A 157 5.01 -3.36 20.87
N SER A 158 4.82 -3.41 22.20
CA SER A 158 3.57 -3.03 22.88
C SER A 158 3.17 -1.55 22.69
N VAL A 159 4.13 -0.63 22.62
CA VAL A 159 3.85 0.80 22.36
C VAL A 159 3.26 1.00 20.96
N THR A 160 3.76 0.26 19.97
CA THR A 160 3.26 0.30 18.59
C THR A 160 1.83 -0.24 18.53
N VAL A 161 1.56 -1.34 19.24
CA VAL A 161 0.21 -1.92 19.34
C VAL A 161 -0.78 -0.89 19.89
N GLU A 162 -0.45 -0.19 20.98
CA GLU A 162 -1.32 0.84 21.56
C GLU A 162 -1.63 1.97 20.57
N ARG A 163 -0.64 2.38 19.76
CA ARG A 163 -0.83 3.43 18.73
C ARG A 163 -1.74 2.98 17.61
N VAL A 164 -1.56 1.75 17.12
CA VAL A 164 -2.41 1.17 16.08
C VAL A 164 -3.83 0.95 16.60
N ARG A 165 -3.98 0.40 17.81
CA ARG A 165 -5.28 0.27 18.48
C ARG A 165 -5.98 1.61 18.64
N GLY A 166 -5.26 2.65 19.08
CA GLY A 166 -5.78 4.00 19.19
C GLY A 166 -6.36 4.53 17.86
N ALA A 167 -5.68 4.27 16.75
CA ALA A 167 -6.15 4.67 15.42
C ALA A 167 -7.40 3.91 14.94
N LEU A 168 -7.63 2.69 15.47
CA LEU A 168 -8.73 1.79 15.10
C LEU A 168 -9.97 1.95 15.99
N LYS A 169 -9.88 2.70 17.09
CA LYS A 169 -11.02 3.02 17.97
C LYS A 169 -12.04 3.98 17.33
N GLU A 170 -11.64 4.67 16.27
CA GLU A 170 -12.49 5.59 15.52
C GLU A 170 -12.99 4.92 14.23
N PRO A 171 -14.19 5.27 13.72
CA PRO A 171 -14.64 4.80 12.43
C PRO A 171 -13.73 5.30 11.31
N ILE A 172 -13.24 4.38 10.46
CA ILE A 172 -12.37 4.71 9.32
C ILE A 172 -13.18 4.54 8.04
N GLY A 173 -13.37 5.62 7.28
CA GLY A 173 -14.17 5.58 6.05
C GLY A 173 -15.64 5.21 6.29
N GLY A 174 -16.18 5.53 7.47
CA GLY A 174 -17.55 5.20 7.87
C GLY A 174 -17.73 3.75 8.36
N ILE A 175 -16.67 2.96 8.42
CA ILE A 175 -16.70 1.57 8.87
C ILE A 175 -16.07 1.46 10.25
N MET A 176 -16.81 0.88 11.19
CA MET A 176 -16.25 0.47 12.48
C MET A 176 -15.48 -0.83 12.29
N VAL A 177 -14.18 -0.79 12.56
CA VAL A 177 -13.35 -1.97 12.41
C VAL A 177 -13.60 -2.90 13.58
N ALA A 178 -14.28 -4.02 13.33
CA ALA A 178 -14.44 -5.06 14.33
C ALA A 178 -13.12 -5.81 14.49
N ILE A 179 -12.47 -5.61 15.63
CA ILE A 179 -11.27 -6.34 16.03
C ILE A 179 -11.59 -7.05 17.35
N PRO A 180 -11.57 -8.38 17.40
CA PRO A 180 -11.93 -9.13 18.61
C PRO A 180 -11.02 -8.79 19.80
N GLU A 181 -9.80 -8.35 19.56
CA GLU A 181 -8.83 -7.92 20.59
C GLU A 181 -9.06 -6.51 21.15
N LEU A 182 -9.98 -5.73 20.61
CA LEU A 182 -10.40 -4.45 21.17
C LEU A 182 -11.60 -4.59 22.13
N SER A 183 -12.17 -5.78 22.25
CA SER A 183 -13.36 -6.07 23.07
C SER A 183 -13.06 -6.54 24.50
N LYS A 184 -11.87 -6.24 25.03
CA LYS A 184 -11.51 -6.50 26.43
C LYS A 184 -10.94 -5.27 27.10
#